data_AF-A0A965J702-F1
#
_entry.id   AF-A0A965J702-F1
#
_cell.length_a   1.000
_cell.length_b   1.000
_cell.length_c   1.000
_cell.angle_alpha   90.00
_cell.angle_beta   90.00
_cell.angle_gamma   90.00
#
_symmetry.space_group_name_H-M   'P 1'
#
loop_
_entity.id
_entity.type
_entity.pdbx_description
1 polymer ?
#
loop_
_entity_poly.entity_id
_entity_poly.type
_entity_poly.pdbx_seq_one_letter_code
_entity_poly.pdbx_strand_id
1 'polypeptide(L)'
;MLRFLASCMVLAISGTLNAQHLRNFYNRVGGSGIDVGHNIVVLPNNDIACAGTSSSFGSGQSDAYLVVFDSLGNEKWSKTFGGSLAEQIYDFKYNPLDSCFILVGYSSSN
;
A
#
# COMPACT_ATOMS: atom_id res chain seq x y z
N MET A 1 10.05 -44.74 -53.60
CA MET A 1 9.71 -44.49 -52.18
C MET A 1 10.99 -44.17 -51.44
N LEU A 2 11.39 -42.89 -51.45
CA LEU A 2 12.70 -42.43 -50.97
C LEU A 2 12.52 -41.56 -49.72
N ARG A 3 13.31 -41.86 -48.70
CA ARG A 3 13.24 -41.35 -47.32
C ARG A 3 13.72 -39.89 -47.23
N PHE A 4 13.04 -39.07 -46.44
CA PHE A 4 13.60 -37.83 -45.86
C PHE A 4 13.61 -37.95 -44.34
N LEU A 5 14.82 -37.97 -43.78
CA LEU A 5 15.09 -37.65 -42.39
C LEU A 5 15.04 -36.12 -42.26
N ALA A 6 14.17 -35.61 -41.38
CA ALA A 6 14.30 -34.27 -40.84
C ALA A 6 14.18 -34.36 -39.32
N SER A 7 15.36 -34.42 -38.70
CA SER A 7 15.55 -34.07 -37.30
C SER A 7 15.00 -32.66 -37.09
N CYS A 8 13.89 -32.55 -36.38
CA CYS A 8 13.56 -31.32 -35.68
C CYS A 8 13.42 -31.69 -34.22
N MET A 9 14.49 -31.36 -33.50
CA MET A 9 14.58 -31.30 -32.06
C MET A 9 13.35 -30.53 -31.55
N VAL A 10 12.28 -31.22 -31.16
CA VAL A 10 11.29 -30.61 -30.28
C VAL A 10 11.97 -30.60 -28.92
N LEU A 11 12.80 -29.56 -28.71
CA LEU A 11 13.12 -29.11 -27.38
C LEU A 11 11.78 -28.92 -26.68
N ALA A 12 11.58 -29.69 -25.62
CA ALA A 12 10.64 -29.31 -24.59
C ALA A 12 10.98 -27.87 -24.17
N ILE A 13 10.22 -26.90 -24.67
CA ILE A 13 9.79 -25.85 -23.77
C ILE A 13 8.58 -26.48 -23.12
N SER A 14 8.89 -27.30 -22.11
CA SER A 14 7.96 -27.63 -21.05
C SER A 14 7.09 -26.40 -20.85
N GLY A 15 5.78 -26.59 -21.00
CA GLY A 15 4.85 -25.57 -20.59
C GLY A 15 5.31 -25.11 -19.22
N THR A 16 5.83 -23.90 -19.14
CA THR A 16 5.75 -23.16 -17.91
C THR A 16 4.25 -22.87 -17.80
N LEU A 17 3.53 -23.89 -17.30
CA LEU A 17 2.52 -23.68 -16.28
C LEU A 17 3.25 -22.99 -15.13
N ASN A 18 3.67 -21.75 -15.37
CA ASN A 18 3.89 -20.83 -14.30
C ASN A 18 2.47 -20.59 -13.83
N ALA A 19 2.06 -21.35 -12.81
CA ALA A 19 0.95 -20.96 -11.97
C ALA A 19 1.12 -19.47 -11.78
N GLN A 20 0.24 -18.66 -12.38
CA GLN A 20 0.33 -17.22 -12.27
C GLN A 20 0.24 -16.97 -10.78
N HIS A 21 1.40 -16.73 -10.16
CA HIS A 21 1.49 -16.58 -8.72
C HIS A 21 0.49 -15.48 -8.40
N LEU A 22 -0.56 -15.82 -7.64
CA LEU A 22 -1.43 -14.82 -7.04
C LEU A 22 -0.48 -13.86 -6.35
N ARG A 23 -0.27 -12.66 -6.93
CA ARG A 23 0.70 -11.69 -6.43
C ARG A 23 0.12 -11.07 -5.17
N ASN A 24 0.13 -11.86 -4.11
CA ASN A 24 -0.17 -11.42 -2.78
C ASN A 24 1.04 -10.63 -2.31
N PHE A 25 0.89 -9.32 -2.17
CA PHE A 25 1.87 -8.51 -1.47
C PHE A 25 1.42 -8.32 -0.03
N TYR A 26 2.38 -8.08 0.85
CA TYR A 26 2.13 -7.58 2.19
C TYR A 26 3.13 -6.44 2.42
N ASN A 27 2.65 -5.35 3.01
CA ASN A 27 3.49 -4.23 3.40
C ASN A 27 3.41 -4.03 4.89
N ARG A 28 4.56 -3.70 5.49
CA ARG A 28 4.61 -3.20 6.86
C ARG A 28 4.71 -1.70 6.82
N VAL A 29 3.78 -1.04 7.50
CA VAL A 29 3.78 0.41 7.69
C VAL A 29 3.96 0.68 9.18
N GLY A 30 5.08 1.28 9.54
CA GLY A 30 5.48 1.53 10.91
C GLY A 30 6.98 1.46 11.11
N GLY A 31 7.46 1.83 12.30
CA GLY A 31 8.88 1.92 12.64
C GLY A 31 9.20 1.32 14.01
N SER A 32 10.08 1.98 14.75
CA SER A 32 10.50 1.58 16.11
C SER A 32 9.57 2.12 17.21
N GLY A 33 8.63 3.00 16.86
CA GLY A 33 7.64 3.56 17.76
C GLY A 33 6.35 2.75 17.85
N ILE A 34 5.32 3.35 18.42
CA ILE A 34 3.95 2.85 18.48
C ILE A 34 3.21 3.36 17.26
N ASP A 35 2.73 2.44 16.43
CA ASP A 35 1.96 2.73 15.24
C ASP A 35 0.62 2.00 15.29
N VAL A 36 -0.47 2.72 15.06
CA VAL A 36 -1.83 2.21 15.14
C VAL A 36 -2.56 2.53 13.85
N GLY A 37 -2.92 1.50 13.09
CA GLY A 37 -3.79 1.64 11.92
C GLY A 37 -5.26 1.79 12.32
N HIS A 38 -5.98 2.71 11.69
CA HIS A 38 -7.40 2.92 11.98
C HIS A 38 -8.31 2.48 10.83
N ASN A 39 -7.98 2.84 9.59
CA ASN A 39 -8.86 2.55 8.48
C ASN A 39 -8.05 2.44 7.17
N ILE A 40 -8.63 1.73 6.21
CA ILE A 40 -8.07 1.44 4.89
C ILE A 40 -9.17 1.54 3.84
N VAL A 41 -8.86 2.14 2.69
CA VAL A 41 -9.80 2.26 1.56
C VAL A 41 -9.09 1.93 0.26
N VAL A 42 -9.83 1.33 -0.67
CA VAL A 42 -9.40 1.17 -2.07
C VAL A 42 -9.93 2.34 -2.87
N LEU A 43 -9.06 2.98 -3.63
CA LEU A 43 -9.38 4.13 -4.48
C LEU A 43 -9.93 3.67 -5.83
N PRO A 44 -10.63 4.53 -6.60
CA PRO A 44 -11.21 4.17 -7.90
C PRO A 44 -10.19 3.67 -8.94
N ASN A 45 -8.91 4.00 -8.76
CA ASN A 45 -7.80 3.55 -9.61
C ASN A 45 -7.08 2.30 -9.07
N ASN A 46 -7.69 1.60 -8.09
CA ASN A 46 -7.14 0.43 -7.39
C ASN A 46 -5.90 0.69 -6.53
N ASP A 47 -5.50 1.95 -6.34
CA ASP A 47 -4.55 2.30 -5.29
C ASP A 47 -5.19 2.05 -3.92
N ILE A 48 -4.35 1.87 -2.91
CA ILE A 48 -4.79 1.56 -1.54
C ILE A 48 -4.31 2.67 -0.63
N ALA A 49 -5.22 3.29 0.11
CA ALA A 49 -4.89 4.32 1.08
C ALA A 49 -5.17 3.83 2.50
N CYS A 50 -4.20 4.00 3.39
CA CYS A 50 -4.28 3.62 4.79
C CYS A 50 -4.00 4.82 5.67
N ALA A 51 -4.76 4.98 6.76
CA ALA A 51 -4.51 6.03 7.73
C ALA A 51 -4.49 5.49 9.15
N GLY A 52 -3.72 6.16 10.00
CA GLY A 52 -3.53 5.79 11.40
C GLY A 52 -2.78 6.87 12.16
N THR A 53 -2.35 6.50 13.35
CA THR A 53 -1.49 7.32 14.21
C THR A 53 -0.12 6.66 14.31
N SER A 54 0.96 7.44 14.22
CA SER A 54 2.34 6.94 14.22
C SER A 54 3.20 7.76 15.17
N SER A 55 3.90 7.11 16.10
CA SER A 55 5.03 7.72 16.81
C SER A 55 6.37 7.39 16.16
N SER A 56 6.36 6.67 15.04
CA SER A 56 7.54 6.31 14.27
C SER A 56 7.88 7.31 13.16
N PHE A 57 6.88 8.08 12.72
CA PHE A 57 6.99 9.03 11.61
C PHE A 57 6.47 10.40 12.05
N GLY A 58 7.14 11.46 11.58
CA GLY A 58 6.75 12.85 11.85
C GLY A 58 7.69 13.54 12.83
N SER A 59 7.20 14.60 13.48
CA SER A 59 7.98 15.48 14.35
C SER A 59 7.50 15.51 15.80
N GLY A 60 6.32 14.96 16.07
CA GLY A 60 5.67 14.98 17.37
C GLY A 60 5.90 13.72 18.18
N GLN A 61 5.18 13.63 19.31
CA GLN A 61 5.12 12.40 20.11
C GLN A 61 4.31 11.31 19.41
N SER A 62 3.29 11.72 18.65
CA SER A 62 2.59 10.89 17.69
C SER A 62 1.96 11.79 16.66
N ASP A 63 2.09 11.47 15.39
CA ASP A 63 1.50 12.22 14.29
C ASP A 63 0.39 11.38 13.63
N ALA A 64 -0.61 12.07 13.08
CA ALA A 64 -1.52 11.47 12.14
C ALA A 64 -0.75 11.07 10.87
N TYR A 65 -0.93 9.85 10.36
CA TYR A 65 -0.17 9.34 9.23
C TYR A 65 -1.10 8.76 8.16
N LEU A 66 -0.90 9.19 6.92
CA LEU A 66 -1.58 8.71 5.72
C LEU A 66 -0.53 8.18 4.74
N VAL A 67 -0.76 6.98 4.22
CA VAL A 67 0.08 6.36 3.20
C VAL A 67 -0.78 5.84 2.06
N VAL A 68 -0.29 5.97 0.83
CA VAL A 68 -0.94 5.44 -0.37
C VAL A 68 0.02 4.50 -1.10
N PHE A 69 -0.49 3.32 -1.42
CA PHE A 69 0.16 2.30 -2.22
C PHE A 69 -0.47 2.24 -3.61
N ASP A 70 0.30 1.86 -4.61
CA ASP A 70 -0.26 1.42 -5.89
C ASP A 70 -0.95 0.06 -5.75
N SER A 71 -1.67 -0.35 -6.79
CA SER A 71 -2.34 -1.66 -6.84
C SER A 71 -1.42 -2.88 -6.74
N LEU A 72 -0.10 -2.70 -6.85
CA LEU A 72 0.92 -3.74 -6.70
C LEU A 72 1.54 -3.75 -5.30
N GLY A 73 1.13 -2.81 -4.44
CA GLY A 73 1.66 -2.66 -3.08
C GLY A 73 2.89 -1.78 -2.98
N ASN A 74 3.32 -1.05 -4.00
CA ASN A 74 4.45 -0.13 -3.85
C ASN A 74 3.97 1.19 -3.23
N GLU A 75 4.70 1.73 -2.26
CA GLU A 75 4.38 3.04 -1.69
C GLU A 75 4.51 4.11 -2.78
N LYS A 76 3.42 4.85 -3.04
CA LYS A 76 3.42 6.01 -3.94
C LYS A 76 3.85 7.26 -3.20
N TRP A 77 3.27 7.48 -2.02
CA TRP A 77 3.59 8.58 -1.14
C TRP A 77 3.01 8.33 0.25
N SER A 78 3.57 9.05 1.22
CA SER A 78 3.02 9.16 2.56
C SER A 78 3.13 10.58 3.09
N LYS A 79 2.32 10.89 4.11
CA LYS A 79 2.25 12.21 4.73
C LYS A 79 1.91 12.10 6.21
N THR A 80 2.60 12.89 7.02
CA THR A 80 2.28 13.11 8.42
C THR A 80 1.51 14.42 8.61
N PHE A 81 0.65 14.47 9.61
CA PHE A 81 -0.10 15.64 10.03
C PHE A 81 -0.01 15.77 11.54
N GLY A 82 0.42 16.93 12.00
CA GLY A 82 0.65 17.18 13.41
C GLY A 82 1.77 18.17 13.65
N GLY A 83 2.16 18.27 14.91
CA GLY A 83 3.10 19.28 15.39
C GLY A 83 4.19 18.68 16.27
N SER A 84 4.43 19.32 17.40
CA SER A 84 5.45 18.88 18.37
C SER A 84 4.88 17.97 19.46
N LEU A 85 3.55 17.89 19.58
CA LEU A 85 2.86 17.11 20.60
C LEU A 85 2.21 15.88 19.97
N ALA A 86 1.14 15.36 20.59
CA ALA A 86 0.48 14.14 20.17
C ALA A 86 -0.81 14.46 19.40
N GLU A 87 -0.89 13.89 18.21
CA GLU A 87 -2.09 13.81 17.38
C GLU A 87 -2.60 12.38 17.35
N GLN A 88 -3.92 12.22 17.35
CA GLN A 88 -4.58 10.94 17.11
C GLN A 88 -5.66 11.09 16.05
N ILE A 89 -5.77 10.11 15.17
CA ILE A 89 -6.90 9.95 14.27
C ILE A 89 -7.90 8.97 14.90
N TYR A 90 -9.18 9.16 14.60
CA TYR A 90 -10.23 8.20 14.95
C TYR A 90 -10.89 7.58 13.72
N ASP A 91 -11.03 8.33 12.63
CA ASP A 91 -11.57 7.80 11.38
C ASP A 91 -10.95 8.47 10.16
N PHE A 92 -10.99 7.74 9.05
CA PHE A 92 -10.48 8.13 7.76
C PHE A 92 -11.41 7.62 6.66
N LYS A 93 -11.78 8.50 5.74
CA LYS A 93 -12.61 8.18 4.57
C LYS A 93 -12.07 8.86 3.32
N TYR A 94 -12.31 8.23 2.18
CA TYR A 94 -12.12 8.85 0.87
C TYR A 94 -13.47 9.34 0.34
N ASN A 95 -13.53 10.59 -0.11
CA ASN A 95 -14.67 11.15 -0.80
C ASN A 95 -14.40 11.15 -2.31
N PRO A 96 -15.09 10.30 -3.09
CA PRO A 96 -14.85 10.17 -4.54
C PRO A 96 -15.34 11.37 -5.34
N LEU A 97 -16.27 12.18 -4.81
CA LEU A 97 -16.81 13.34 -5.53
C LEU A 97 -15.77 14.45 -5.65
N ASP A 98 -15.07 14.72 -4.55
CA ASP A 98 -14.06 15.78 -4.46
C ASP A 98 -12.63 15.25 -4.59
N SER A 99 -12.47 13.93 -4.79
CA SER A 99 -11.17 13.24 -4.82
C SER A 99 -10.28 13.56 -3.62
N CYS A 100 -10.87 13.65 -2.43
CA CYS A 100 -10.18 14.07 -1.22
C CYS A 100 -10.27 13.03 -0.09
N PHE A 101 -9.38 13.18 0.88
CA PHE A 101 -9.37 12.38 2.10
C PHE A 101 -9.91 13.21 3.26
N ILE A 102 -10.78 12.61 4.05
CA ILE A 102 -11.33 13.19 5.27
C ILE A 102 -10.74 12.39 6.44
N LEU A 103 -10.01 13.09 7.30
CA LEU A 103 -9.41 12.55 8.51
C LEU A 103 -9.98 13.33 9.69
N VAL A 104 -10.46 12.61 10.70
CA VAL A 104 -10.99 13.22 11.93
C VAL A 104 -10.27 12.66 13.14
N GLY A 105 -10.05 13.51 14.13
CA GLY A 105 -9.17 13.20 15.24
C GLY A 105 -9.01 14.37 16.20
N TYR A 106 -8.03 14.26 17.09
CA TYR A 106 -7.64 15.33 18.00
C TYR A 106 -6.17 15.69 17.81
N SER A 107 -5.84 16.94 18.06
CA SER A 107 -4.48 17.48 18.09
C SER A 107 -4.20 18.08 19.47
N SER A 108 -3.08 17.71 20.07
CA SER A 108 -2.51 18.46 21.22
C SER A 108 -1.64 19.62 20.76
N SER A 109 -1.26 19.66 19.48
CA SER A 109 -0.44 20.74 18.91
C SER A 109 -1.28 21.97 18.55
N ASN A 110 -0.66 23.16 18.63
CA ASN A 110 -1.22 24.47 18.25
C ASN A 110 -1.38 24.65 16.74
#